data_AF-A0A7Y2Y8A1-F1
#
_entry.id   AF-A0A7Y2Y8A1-F1
#
_cell.length_a   1.000
_cell.length_b   1.000
_cell.length_c   1.000
_cell.angle_alpha   90.00
_cell.angle_beta   90.00
_cell.angle_gamma   90.00
#
_symmetry.space_group_name_H-M   'P 1'
#
loop_
_entity.id
_entity.type
_entity.pdbx_description
1 polymer ?
#
loop_
_entity_poly.entity_id
_entity_poly.type
_entity_poly.pdbx_seq_one_letter_code
_entity_poly.pdbx_strand_id
1 'polypeptide(L)' 'YKPDFRQAIADSWPKSIDDSEARNDWDWMPKYDLDAISKEMIDQLKSTYKS' A
#
# COMPACT_ATOMS: atom_id res chain seq x y z
N TYR A 1 -18.23 13.04 2.99
CA TYR A 1 -16.78 13.02 3.24
C TYR A 1 -16.29 14.45 3.34
N LYS A 2 -15.45 14.80 4.34
CA LYS A 2 -14.88 16.14 4.51
C LYS A 2 -13.35 16.01 4.39
N PRO A 3 -12.75 16.36 3.23
CA PRO A 3 -11.29 16.34 3.10
C PRO A 3 -10.68 17.34 4.09
N ASP A 4 -9.58 16.94 4.70
CA ASP A 4 -8.76 17.80 5.55
C ASP A 4 -7.47 18.20 4.82
N PHE A 5 -6.57 18.89 5.51
CA PHE A 5 -5.32 19.40 4.94
C PHE A 5 -4.45 18.31 4.29
N ARG A 6 -4.63 17.03 4.65
CA ARG A 6 -3.90 15.91 4.05
C ARG A 6 -4.30 15.65 2.60
N GLN A 7 -5.49 16.07 2.17
CA GLN A 7 -5.91 15.90 0.77
C GLN A 7 -5.00 16.68 -0.17
N ALA A 8 -4.66 17.93 0.16
CA ALA A 8 -3.74 18.73 -0.66
C ALA A 8 -2.33 18.13 -0.72
N ILE A 9 -1.91 17.45 0.35
CA ILE A 9 -0.64 16.70 0.38
C ILE A 9 -0.74 15.47 -0.53
N ALA A 10 -1.81 14.69 -0.42
CA ALA A 10 -2.03 13.50 -1.24
C ALA A 10 -2.13 13.84 -2.74
N ASP A 11 -2.80 14.95 -3.08
CA ASP A 11 -2.95 15.43 -4.46
C ASP A 11 -1.61 15.84 -5.10
N SER A 12 -0.59 16.13 -4.28
CA SER A 12 0.76 16.46 -4.76
C SER A 12 1.63 15.24 -5.08
N TRP A 13 1.23 14.04 -4.63
CA TRP A 13 2.00 12.81 -4.82
C TRP A 13 1.64 12.11 -6.15
N PRO A 14 2.58 11.38 -6.77
CA PRO A 14 2.28 10.58 -7.95
C PRO A 14 1.29 9.46 -7.60
N LYS A 15 0.34 9.21 -8.50
CA LYS A 15 -0.67 8.14 -8.33
C LYS A 15 -0.08 6.73 -8.52
N SER A 16 1.00 6.63 -9.28
CA SER A 16 1.74 5.41 -9.56
C SER A 16 3.21 5.76 -9.78
N ILE A 17 4.10 4.83 -9.49
CA ILE A 17 5.54 4.98 -9.68
C ILE A 17 5.96 3.95 -10.73
N ASP A 18 6.78 4.37 -11.69
CA ASP A 18 7.44 3.46 -12.61
C ASP A 18 8.55 2.72 -11.86
N ASP A 19 8.40 1.39 -11.78
CA ASP A 19 9.27 0.49 -11.04
C ASP A 19 10.13 -0.38 -11.97
N SER A 20 10.15 -0.08 -13.28
CA SER A 20 10.81 -0.89 -14.32
C SER A 20 12.32 -1.10 -14.10
N GLU A 21 13.05 -0.08 -13.67
CA GLU A 21 14.49 -0.19 -13.38
C GLU A 21 14.76 -1.22 -12.27
N ALA A 22 13.98 -1.22 -11.19
CA ALA A 22 14.13 -2.19 -10.10
C ALA A 22 13.80 -3.63 -10.54
N ARG A 23 12.83 -3.78 -11.46
CA ARG A 23 12.52 -5.07 -12.08
C ARG A 23 13.68 -5.57 -12.93
N ASN A 24 14.33 -4.68 -13.69
CA ASN A 24 15.42 -5.04 -14.59
C ASN A 24 16.73 -5.34 -13.84
N ASP A 25 17.05 -4.55 -12.82
CA ASP A 25 18.35 -4.63 -12.14
C ASP A 25 18.41 -5.79 -11.14
N TRP A 26 17.30 -6.08 -10.45
CA TRP A 26 17.30 -7.04 -9.33
C TRP A 26 16.08 -7.96 -9.32
N ASP A 27 15.38 -8.11 -10.45
CA ASP A 27 14.16 -8.93 -10.58
C ASP A 27 13.12 -8.60 -9.50
N TRP A 28 13.01 -7.32 -9.12
CA TRP A 28 12.06 -6.91 -8.10
C TRP A 28 10.62 -7.19 -8.55
N MET A 29 9.84 -7.84 -7.70
CA MET A 29 8.43 -8.15 -7.99
C MET A 29 7.57 -8.03 -6.72
N PRO A 30 6.46 -7.26 -6.75
CA PRO A 30 5.55 -7.17 -5.62
C PRO A 30 4.86 -8.51 -5.39
N LYS A 31 4.82 -8.96 -4.12
CA LYS A 31 4.22 -10.26 -3.74
C LYS A 31 2.77 -10.17 -3.27
N TYR A 32 2.30 -8.96 -2.98
CA TYR A 32 0.97 -8.71 -2.45
C TYR A 32 0.25 -7.71 -3.35
N ASP A 33 -0.94 -8.08 -3.78
CA ASP A 33 -1.91 -7.15 -4.33
C ASP A 33 -2.76 -6.52 -3.20
N LEU A 34 -3.73 -5.69 -3.59
CA LEU A 34 -4.59 -4.97 -2.65
C LEU A 34 -5.43 -5.91 -1.78
N ASP A 35 -5.93 -7.00 -2.35
CA ASP A 35 -6.82 -7.93 -1.64
C ASP A 35 -6.02 -8.78 -0.65
N ALA A 36 -4.85 -9.27 -1.07
CA ALA A 36 -3.94 -10.04 -0.24
C ALA A 36 -3.44 -9.24 0.97
N ILE A 37 -3.01 -7.99 0.75
CA ILE A 37 -2.55 -7.16 1.88
C ILE A 37 -3.70 -6.78 2.81
N SER A 38 -4.89 -6.49 2.26
CA SER A 38 -6.08 -6.15 3.08
C SER A 38 -6.47 -7.31 3.99
N LYS A 39 -6.47 -8.54 3.45
CA LYS A 39 -6.75 -9.75 4.23
C LYS A 39 -5.72 -9.96 5.33
N GLU A 40 -4.43 -9.91 4.99
CA GLU A 40 -3.34 -10.13 5.95
C GLU A 40 -3.39 -9.13 7.10
N MET A 41 -3.57 -7.84 6.80
CA MET A 41 -3.66 -6.80 7.83
C MET A 41 -4.83 -7.04 8.79
N ILE A 42 -6.02 -7.41 8.28
CA ILE A 42 -7.18 -7.72 9.13
C ILE A 42 -6.92 -8.94 9.99
N ASP A 43 -6.30 -9.99 9.45
CA ASP A 43 -6.00 -11.22 10.19
C ASP A 43 -4.99 -10.95 11.33
N GLN A 44 -3.96 -10.14 11.07
CA GLN A 44 -3.00 -9.73 12.09
C GLN A 44 -3.64 -8.85 13.18
N LEU A 45 -4.47 -7.87 12.81
CA LEU A 45 -5.20 -7.05 13.78
C LEU A 45 -6.12 -7.91 14.65
N LYS A 46 -6.87 -8.86 14.06
CA LYS A 46 -7.69 -9.81 14.83
C LYS A 46 -6.85 -10.64 15.79
N SER A 47 -5.66 -11.07 15.40
CA SER A 47 -4.74 -11.77 16.29
C SER A 47 -4.32 -10.88 17.47
N THR A 48 -3.97 -9.62 17.21
CA THR A 48 -3.54 -8.66 18.25
C THR A 48 -4.67 -8.30 19.22
N TYR A 49 -5.91 -8.17 18.75
CA TYR A 49 -7.05 -7.75 19.56
C TYR A 49 -7.93 -8.90 20.06
N LYS A 50 -7.57 -10.16 19.82
CA LYS A 50 -8.18 -11.31 20.50
C LYS A 50 -7.66 -11.39 21.94
N SER A 51 -8.32 -10.66 22.83
CA SER A 51 -8.36 -10.93 24.28
C SER A 51 -9.66 -11.60 24.65
#